data_AF-A0A541BZZ4-F1
#
_entry.id   AF-A0A541BZZ4-F1
#
_cell.length_a   1.000
_cell.length_b   1.000
_cell.length_c   1.000
_cell.angle_alpha   90.00
_cell.angle_beta   90.00
_cell.angle_gamma   90.00
#
_symmetry.space_group_name_H-M   'P 1'
#
loop_
_entity.id
_entity.type
_entity.pdbx_description
1 polymer ?
#
loop_
_entity_poly.entity_id
_entity_poly.type
_entity_poly.pdbx_seq_one_letter_code
_entity_poly.pdbx_strand_id
1 'polypeptide(L)'
;MAARIDDLMVLGQNISKTDLAKYLRDREAVLPRDFGGLGDGAANDRAALQACFDRAAADGKFAVIPPGTWNVDAGVTLGGGARGLIMQGVIQYTGAANAPATVLTLGDGGTTRNGEKLYLNLQVTRQIQSDWLSEADIGIVARNLDASLLDLRLVSGFTIGLRTLGDGRGFEDTTLILGRILNNRYGLDVRCATATAWNTSVRYYGGHFACATGINPALDRFGIRLSAEPGAYTNHNRHVFDAPNFELRQLDPNVAIPFLNETSGSAIIGRALRMEACSPIVARHTGAAQDCEYEVAWANTYRVGIDYTATATRCGNAVLNRHRAPASRHLRLLGAVPNVRAAAFRHSATEVGVEGLAAVATSTTSATTLAGLSFNGLDSVTPTTRGLLLDAQRGLAFVVDCSQAKEFALVHSLVGGADGGRIFVRCFDGAMNVRENLAGDALASITTLLWNIPSKAWTGGAAMADASLNKRMTVRLGPSVAFAQIGIVGFDGQIEVEALRLYGLPEATPALLCGTPALPVGQREFAAEVAWDLPSLAPGATSLLDVTVTGARQGDLAQAALASSTRFVELDAAAWSNNTVRVMARNISPTATFDLGVATLSVAVRKRRIP
;
A
#
# COMPACT_ATOMS: atom_id res chain seq x y z
N MET A 1 38.92 -48.39 11.71
CA MET A 1 38.57 -47.24 12.57
C MET A 1 37.35 -47.67 13.36
N ALA A 2 37.32 -47.47 14.69
CA ALA A 2 36.14 -47.80 15.49
C ALA A 2 34.93 -47.04 14.94
N ALA A 3 33.92 -47.76 14.46
CA ALA A 3 32.71 -47.18 13.88
C ALA A 3 31.64 -46.92 14.96
N ARG A 4 31.80 -47.55 16.13
CA ARG A 4 30.89 -47.45 17.28
C ARG A 4 31.69 -47.29 18.57
N ILE A 5 31.10 -46.63 19.57
CA ILE A 5 31.72 -46.50 20.90
C ILE A 5 31.97 -47.88 21.54
N ASP A 6 31.16 -48.87 21.19
CA ASP A 6 31.29 -50.26 21.66
C ASP A 6 32.56 -50.94 21.13
N ASP A 7 33.16 -50.41 20.06
CA ASP A 7 34.47 -50.87 19.56
C ASP A 7 35.63 -50.34 20.43
N LEU A 8 35.35 -49.40 21.35
CA LEU A 8 36.32 -48.75 22.24
C LEU A 8 36.06 -49.04 23.72
N MET A 9 34.80 -49.22 24.12
CA MET A 9 34.39 -49.51 25.50
C MET A 9 34.05 -50.99 25.67
N VAL A 10 35.07 -51.86 25.55
CA VAL A 10 34.93 -53.31 25.76
C VAL A 10 35.08 -53.64 27.24
N LEU A 11 34.10 -54.36 27.79
CA LEU A 11 34.08 -54.74 29.20
C LEU A 11 35.35 -55.53 29.59
N GLY A 12 36.03 -55.11 30.65
CA GLY A 12 37.25 -55.77 31.13
C GLY A 12 38.54 -55.41 30.39
N GLN A 13 38.49 -54.50 29.41
CA GLN A 13 39.68 -54.00 28.71
C GLN A 13 40.05 -52.56 29.11
N ASN A 14 41.34 -52.25 29.04
CA ASN A 14 41.84 -50.89 29.24
C ASN A 14 41.45 -50.00 28.06
N ILE A 15 40.84 -48.85 28.34
CA ILE A 15 40.44 -47.89 27.31
C ILE A 15 41.65 -47.05 26.89
N SER A 16 41.93 -47.01 25.58
CA SER A 16 42.90 -46.09 24.99
C SER A 16 42.36 -44.66 25.05
N LYS A 17 42.99 -43.82 25.87
CA LYS A 17 42.66 -42.39 25.97
C LYS A 17 42.79 -41.68 24.61
N THR A 18 43.77 -42.10 23.81
CA THR A 18 44.02 -41.54 22.47
C THR A 18 42.91 -41.90 21.49
N ASP A 19 42.47 -43.16 21.48
CA ASP A 19 41.43 -43.61 20.54
C ASP A 19 40.04 -43.15 20.95
N LEU A 20 39.75 -43.07 22.25
CA LEU A 20 38.54 -42.44 22.75
C LEU A 20 38.50 -40.94 22.41
N ALA A 21 39.60 -40.22 22.63
CA ALA A 21 39.71 -38.80 22.25
C ALA A 21 39.57 -38.60 20.74
N LYS A 22 40.09 -39.54 19.94
CA LYS A 22 39.95 -39.53 18.48
C LYS A 22 38.51 -39.83 18.06
N TYR A 23 37.85 -40.83 18.63
CA TYR A 23 36.44 -41.14 18.35
C TYR A 23 35.50 -39.99 18.69
N LEU A 24 35.68 -39.37 19.87
CA LEU A 24 34.90 -38.18 20.25
C LEU A 24 35.18 -36.99 19.32
N ARG A 25 36.43 -36.84 18.84
CA ARG A 25 36.82 -35.85 17.84
C ARG A 25 36.30 -36.19 16.44
N ASP A 26 36.07 -37.45 16.10
CA ASP A 26 35.60 -37.86 14.78
C ASP A 26 34.05 -37.90 14.71
N ARG A 27 33.35 -37.73 15.84
CA ARG A 27 31.88 -37.53 15.83
C ARG A 27 31.51 -36.30 15.02
N GLU A 28 30.49 -36.45 14.17
CA GLU A 28 29.97 -35.37 13.31
C GLU A 28 29.24 -34.25 14.08
N ALA A 29 28.89 -34.50 15.34
CA ALA A 29 28.13 -33.59 16.19
C ALA A 29 28.76 -33.41 17.57
N VAL A 30 28.68 -32.18 18.07
CA VAL A 30 29.16 -31.75 19.40
C VAL A 30 27.95 -31.58 20.32
N LEU A 31 28.03 -32.08 21.56
CA LEU A 31 26.95 -32.01 22.54
C LEU A 31 27.37 -31.18 23.77
N PRO A 32 26.44 -30.44 24.41
CA PRO A 32 26.72 -29.80 25.71
C PRO A 32 27.08 -30.79 26.82
N ARG A 33 26.62 -32.04 26.72
CA ARG A 33 26.98 -33.13 27.67
C ARG A 33 28.47 -33.47 27.64
N ASP A 34 29.14 -33.24 26.51
CA ASP A 34 30.59 -33.42 26.39
C ASP A 34 31.36 -32.38 27.26
N PHE A 35 30.65 -31.34 27.75
CA PHE A 35 31.17 -30.24 28.58
C PHE A 35 30.49 -30.16 29.95
N GLY A 36 29.82 -31.24 30.39
CA GLY A 36 29.22 -31.32 31.72
C GLY A 36 27.82 -30.72 31.86
N GLY A 37 27.16 -30.34 30.75
CA GLY A 37 25.77 -29.88 30.80
C GLY A 37 24.78 -31.01 31.12
N LEU A 38 23.77 -30.69 31.94
CA LEU A 38 22.80 -31.66 32.47
C LEU A 38 21.49 -31.67 31.69
N GLY A 39 20.96 -30.50 31.31
CA GLY A 39 19.67 -30.38 30.63
C GLY A 39 18.48 -30.83 31.49
N ASP A 40 18.60 -30.73 32.81
CA ASP A 40 17.64 -31.23 33.79
C ASP A 40 16.56 -30.20 34.18
N GLY A 41 16.64 -28.98 33.64
CA GLY A 41 15.75 -27.87 33.97
C GLY A 41 16.00 -27.22 35.33
N ALA A 42 17.08 -27.59 36.02
CA ALA A 42 17.49 -27.01 37.31
C ALA A 42 18.87 -26.35 37.23
N ALA A 43 19.87 -27.06 36.70
CA ALA A 43 21.23 -26.56 36.60
C ALA A 43 21.38 -25.46 35.54
N ASN A 44 22.25 -24.48 35.80
CA ASN A 44 22.63 -23.50 34.78
C ASN A 44 23.65 -24.11 33.81
N ASP A 45 23.19 -24.42 32.60
CA ASP A 45 23.94 -25.10 31.55
C ASP A 45 24.68 -24.14 30.60
N ARG A 46 24.64 -22.82 30.86
CA ARG A 46 25.20 -21.80 29.94
C ARG A 46 26.64 -22.08 29.54
N ALA A 47 27.51 -22.38 30.51
CA ALA A 47 28.93 -22.61 30.22
C ALA A 47 29.15 -23.85 29.34
N ALA A 48 28.40 -24.93 29.58
CA ALA A 48 28.47 -26.16 28.78
C ALA A 48 27.90 -25.97 27.37
N LEU A 49 26.81 -25.21 27.24
CA LEU A 49 26.24 -24.82 25.95
C LEU A 49 27.21 -23.96 25.13
N GLN A 50 27.82 -22.94 25.74
CA GLN A 50 28.78 -22.08 25.04
C GLN A 50 30.01 -22.89 24.60
N ALA A 51 30.56 -23.74 25.47
CA ALA A 51 31.70 -24.59 25.11
C ALA A 51 31.39 -25.56 23.95
N CYS A 52 30.17 -26.11 23.93
CA CYS A 52 29.68 -26.91 22.80
C CYS A 52 29.63 -26.09 21.50
N PHE A 53 29.11 -24.88 21.56
CA PHE A 53 29.01 -23.98 20.41
C PHE A 53 30.37 -23.52 19.89
N ASP A 54 31.29 -23.17 20.79
CA ASP A 54 32.67 -22.78 20.44
C ASP A 54 33.38 -23.94 19.75
N ARG A 55 33.24 -25.17 20.28
CA ARG A 55 33.81 -26.38 19.67
C ARG A 55 33.18 -26.68 18.30
N ALA A 56 31.86 -26.58 18.17
CA ALA A 56 31.18 -26.81 16.90
C ALA A 56 31.61 -25.80 15.83
N ALA A 57 31.80 -24.53 16.20
CA ALA A 57 32.27 -23.50 15.31
C ALA A 57 33.73 -23.70 14.88
N ALA A 58 34.61 -24.05 15.83
CA ALA A 58 36.03 -24.30 15.54
C ALA A 58 36.25 -25.52 14.63
N ASP A 59 35.44 -26.57 14.82
CA ASP A 59 35.59 -27.83 14.09
C ASP A 59 34.72 -27.92 12.81
N GLY A 60 33.88 -26.92 12.52
CA GLY A 60 32.99 -26.91 11.35
C GLY A 60 31.87 -27.95 11.41
N LYS A 61 31.33 -28.21 12.61
CA LYS A 61 30.39 -29.32 12.88
C LYS A 61 28.99 -28.84 13.26
N PHE A 62 28.08 -29.80 13.39
CA PHE A 62 26.79 -29.56 14.01
C PHE A 62 26.94 -29.49 15.52
N ALA A 63 26.29 -28.49 16.13
CA ALA A 63 25.93 -28.56 17.54
C ALA A 63 24.57 -29.27 17.66
N VAL A 64 24.42 -30.18 18.63
CA VAL A 64 23.16 -30.86 18.90
C VAL A 64 22.80 -30.65 20.36
N ILE A 65 21.59 -30.13 20.61
CA ILE A 65 21.04 -29.97 21.97
C ILE A 65 20.15 -31.19 22.25
N PRO A 66 20.57 -32.12 23.14
CA PRO A 66 19.77 -33.30 23.47
C PRO A 66 18.41 -32.94 24.12
N PRO A 67 17.49 -33.92 24.24
CA PRO A 67 16.24 -33.73 24.98
C PRO A 67 16.52 -33.28 26.41
N GLY A 68 15.70 -32.36 26.89
CA GLY A 68 15.85 -31.74 28.21
C GLY A 68 15.53 -30.25 28.19
N THR A 69 15.58 -29.64 29.37
CA THR A 69 15.48 -28.19 29.55
C THR A 69 16.85 -27.68 29.97
N TRP A 70 17.43 -26.83 29.14
CA TRP A 70 18.79 -26.32 29.29
C TRP A 70 18.72 -24.87 29.76
N ASN A 71 18.88 -24.65 31.07
CA ASN A 71 18.73 -23.31 31.63
C ASN A 71 19.98 -22.47 31.33
N VAL A 72 19.77 -21.21 30.95
CA VAL A 72 20.83 -20.22 30.78
C VAL A 72 20.45 -18.90 31.46
N ASP A 73 21.38 -18.31 32.20
CA ASP A 73 21.19 -17.01 32.85
C ASP A 73 21.64 -15.81 31.99
N ALA A 74 22.29 -16.09 30.86
CA ALA A 74 22.74 -15.13 29.88
C ALA A 74 22.92 -15.81 28.50
N GLY A 75 23.06 -14.99 27.46
CA GLY A 75 23.10 -15.44 26.08
C GLY A 75 24.23 -16.41 25.74
N VAL A 76 23.95 -17.28 24.76
CA VAL A 76 24.90 -18.18 24.11
C VAL A 76 24.96 -17.91 22.60
N THR A 77 26.16 -18.05 22.01
CA THR A 77 26.40 -17.76 20.59
C THR A 77 27.00 -18.96 19.88
N LEU A 78 26.34 -19.42 18.82
CA LEU A 78 26.88 -20.37 17.87
C LEU A 78 27.50 -19.60 16.69
N GLY A 79 28.83 -19.54 16.66
CA GLY A 79 29.59 -18.81 15.64
C GLY A 79 29.39 -19.34 14.21
N GLY A 80 29.67 -18.49 13.23
CA GLY A 80 29.47 -18.74 11.80
C GLY A 80 30.29 -19.89 11.22
N GLY A 81 31.36 -20.30 11.90
CA GLY A 81 32.14 -21.49 11.55
C GLY A 81 31.35 -22.80 11.64
N ALA A 82 30.31 -22.88 12.47
CA ALA A 82 29.56 -24.11 12.69
C ALA A 82 28.74 -24.51 11.45
N ARG A 83 28.51 -25.81 11.24
CA ARG A 83 27.67 -26.30 10.14
C ARG A 83 26.18 -26.04 10.38
N GLY A 84 25.76 -25.99 11.65
CA GLY A 84 24.37 -25.79 12.02
C GLY A 84 24.07 -26.19 13.46
N LEU A 85 22.78 -26.13 13.82
CA LEU A 85 22.25 -26.48 15.13
C LEU A 85 21.04 -27.40 14.97
N ILE A 86 20.98 -28.48 15.74
CA ILE A 86 19.80 -29.33 15.84
C ILE A 86 19.35 -29.37 17.29
N MET A 87 18.12 -28.92 17.56
CA MET A 87 17.57 -28.92 18.91
C MET A 87 16.55 -30.04 19.10
N GLN A 88 16.74 -30.85 20.14
CA GLN A 88 15.77 -31.82 20.65
C GLN A 88 15.24 -31.43 22.03
N GLY A 89 15.99 -30.60 22.75
CA GLY A 89 15.57 -29.94 23.99
C GLY A 89 15.30 -28.45 23.79
N VAL A 90 14.91 -27.79 24.88
CA VAL A 90 14.64 -26.35 24.93
C VAL A 90 15.77 -25.62 25.66
N ILE A 91 16.20 -24.48 25.13
CA ILE A 91 16.99 -23.52 25.91
C ILE A 91 16.00 -22.61 26.65
N GLN A 92 16.08 -22.59 27.97
CA GLN A 92 15.23 -21.74 28.81
C GLN A 92 16.06 -20.63 29.45
N TYR A 93 15.70 -19.37 29.21
CA TYR A 93 16.33 -18.25 29.89
C TYR A 93 15.77 -18.10 31.31
N THR A 94 16.66 -18.19 32.29
CA THR A 94 16.38 -18.13 33.74
C THR A 94 17.03 -16.92 34.42
N GLY A 95 17.54 -15.95 33.65
CA GLY A 95 18.06 -14.70 34.19
C GLY A 95 16.97 -13.87 34.89
N ALA A 96 17.39 -12.77 35.53
CA ALA A 96 16.50 -11.95 36.33
C ALA A 96 15.26 -11.44 35.56
N ALA A 97 14.17 -11.20 36.29
CA ALA A 97 12.94 -10.61 35.74
C ALA A 97 13.26 -9.31 34.99
N ASN A 98 12.72 -9.17 33.78
CA ASN A 98 12.92 -8.02 32.88
C ASN A 98 14.39 -7.68 32.52
N ALA A 99 15.37 -8.50 32.91
CA ALA A 99 16.74 -8.33 32.44
C ALA A 99 16.80 -8.66 30.94
N PRO A 100 17.17 -7.68 30.08
CA PRO A 100 17.24 -7.91 28.65
C PRO A 100 18.40 -8.83 28.32
N ALA A 101 18.13 -9.84 27.49
CA ALA A 101 19.16 -10.74 26.98
C ALA A 101 18.82 -11.18 25.56
N THR A 102 19.84 -11.32 24.73
CA THR A 102 19.75 -12.13 23.51
C THR A 102 20.14 -13.55 23.86
N VAL A 103 19.16 -14.47 23.91
CA VAL A 103 19.37 -15.81 24.50
C VAL A 103 20.16 -16.73 23.57
N LEU A 104 19.77 -16.81 22.31
CA LEU A 104 20.46 -17.61 21.30
C LEU A 104 20.87 -16.75 20.11
N THR A 105 22.16 -16.68 19.83
CA THR A 105 22.67 -16.04 18.61
C THR A 105 23.24 -17.08 17.65
N LEU A 106 22.79 -17.04 16.40
CA LEU A 106 23.22 -17.91 15.31
C LEU A 106 24.00 -17.10 14.28
N GLY A 107 25.25 -17.50 14.05
CA GLY A 107 26.15 -16.86 13.10
C GLY A 107 26.85 -15.61 13.63
N ASP A 108 27.89 -15.23 12.89
CA ASP A 108 28.69 -14.04 13.17
C ASP A 108 28.11 -12.81 12.46
N GLY A 109 28.35 -11.63 13.02
CA GLY A 109 27.97 -10.34 12.45
C GLY A 109 29.03 -9.76 11.51
N GLY A 110 28.91 -8.46 11.23
CA GLY A 110 29.81 -7.72 10.35
C GLY A 110 29.88 -8.30 8.93
N THR A 111 31.05 -8.32 8.31
CA THR A 111 31.17 -8.72 6.90
C THR A 111 31.10 -10.25 6.67
N THR A 112 30.88 -11.04 7.72
CA THR A 112 30.86 -12.50 7.67
C THR A 112 29.61 -13.02 6.96
N ARG A 113 29.81 -13.94 6.01
CA ARG A 113 28.74 -14.68 5.33
C ARG A 113 28.49 -15.99 6.08
N ASN A 114 27.30 -16.16 6.65
CA ASN A 114 26.89 -17.43 7.27
C ASN A 114 26.10 -18.26 6.25
N GLY A 115 26.81 -18.73 5.22
CA GLY A 115 26.22 -19.45 4.09
C GLY A 115 25.88 -20.91 4.38
N GLU A 116 24.84 -21.42 3.70
CA GLU A 116 24.50 -22.84 3.59
C GLU A 116 24.32 -23.56 4.94
N LYS A 117 23.75 -22.85 5.93
CA LYS A 117 23.53 -23.35 7.28
C LYS A 117 22.23 -24.12 7.41
N LEU A 118 22.24 -25.08 8.33
CA LEU A 118 21.06 -25.87 8.69
C LEU A 118 20.76 -25.75 10.19
N TYR A 119 19.71 -25.01 10.52
CA TYR A 119 19.21 -24.86 11.88
C TYR A 119 17.84 -25.54 11.99
N LEU A 120 17.72 -26.55 12.84
CA LEU A 120 16.54 -27.40 12.93
C LEU A 120 15.92 -27.41 14.32
N ASN A 121 14.59 -27.40 14.36
CA ASN A 121 13.77 -27.52 15.56
C ASN A 121 14.08 -26.49 16.65
N LEU A 122 14.48 -25.27 16.28
CA LEU A 122 14.91 -24.26 17.26
C LEU A 122 13.84 -24.02 18.33
N GLN A 123 14.25 -24.08 19.60
CA GLN A 123 13.32 -23.97 20.72
C GLN A 123 13.92 -23.15 21.88
N VAL A 124 13.42 -21.93 22.06
CA VAL A 124 13.89 -21.01 23.11
C VAL A 124 12.71 -20.42 23.89
N THR A 125 12.75 -20.48 25.21
CA THR A 125 11.70 -19.91 26.06
C THR A 125 12.29 -19.02 27.14
N ARG A 126 11.48 -18.08 27.64
CA ARG A 126 11.77 -17.30 28.83
C ARG A 126 10.99 -17.87 30.02
N GLN A 127 11.64 -18.08 31.16
CA GLN A 127 10.96 -18.55 32.37
C GLN A 127 9.98 -17.50 32.93
N ILE A 128 10.41 -16.24 32.96
CA ILE A 128 9.62 -15.10 33.45
C ILE A 128 9.26 -14.23 32.25
N GLN A 129 7.96 -14.03 31.99
CA GLN A 129 7.46 -13.19 30.90
C GLN A 129 8.14 -11.81 30.89
N SER A 130 8.63 -11.40 29.73
CA SER A 130 9.17 -10.05 29.49
C SER A 130 8.08 -8.98 29.60
N ASP A 131 8.43 -7.83 30.19
CA ASP A 131 7.61 -6.62 30.22
C ASP A 131 7.50 -5.90 28.86
N TRP A 132 8.28 -6.35 27.87
CA TRP A 132 8.35 -5.79 26.52
C TRP A 132 8.90 -4.37 26.40
N LEU A 133 9.60 -3.87 27.42
CA LEU A 133 10.15 -2.52 27.44
C LEU A 133 11.50 -2.41 26.73
N SER A 134 12.25 -3.51 26.60
CA SER A 134 13.58 -3.51 25.98
C SER A 134 13.65 -4.38 24.73
N GLU A 135 14.03 -3.79 23.60
CA GLU A 135 14.28 -4.52 22.34
C GLU A 135 15.60 -5.30 22.32
N ALA A 136 16.42 -5.17 23.36
CA ALA A 136 17.59 -6.04 23.56
C ALA A 136 17.22 -7.41 24.14
N ASP A 137 15.96 -7.58 24.58
CA ASP A 137 15.40 -8.86 25.01
C ASP A 137 14.88 -9.67 23.81
N ILE A 138 15.72 -10.61 23.35
CA ILE A 138 15.51 -11.38 22.13
C ILE A 138 15.68 -12.87 22.41
N GLY A 139 14.72 -13.68 21.98
CA GLY A 139 14.83 -15.13 22.07
C GLY A 139 15.92 -15.67 21.15
N ILE A 140 15.80 -15.41 19.85
CA ILE A 140 16.75 -15.90 18.83
C ILE A 140 17.15 -14.76 17.89
N VAL A 141 18.44 -14.59 17.65
CA VAL A 141 18.97 -13.74 16.57
C VAL A 141 19.72 -14.61 15.57
N ALA A 142 19.36 -14.52 14.30
CA ALA A 142 20.07 -15.16 13.20
C ALA A 142 20.72 -14.09 12.31
N ARG A 143 22.06 -14.09 12.23
CA ARG A 143 22.85 -13.05 11.57
C ARG A 143 23.35 -13.50 10.22
N ASN A 144 23.23 -12.63 9.22
CA ASN A 144 23.86 -12.74 7.90
C ASN A 144 23.74 -14.13 7.25
N LEU A 145 22.58 -14.78 7.41
CA LEU A 145 22.36 -16.09 6.79
C LEU A 145 22.18 -15.92 5.30
N ASP A 146 22.82 -16.80 4.54
CA ASP A 146 22.71 -16.85 3.08
C ASP A 146 22.42 -18.28 2.65
N ALA A 147 21.48 -18.48 1.73
CA ALA A 147 21.10 -19.77 1.16
C ALA A 147 20.92 -20.89 2.23
N SER A 148 20.31 -20.55 3.36
CA SER A 148 20.22 -21.42 4.53
C SER A 148 18.79 -21.94 4.77
N LEU A 149 18.66 -22.91 5.68
CA LEU A 149 17.38 -23.37 6.22
C LEU A 149 17.34 -23.15 7.74
N LEU A 150 16.30 -22.46 8.21
CA LEU A 150 16.02 -22.27 9.62
C LEU A 150 14.61 -22.77 9.93
N ASP A 151 14.53 -23.81 10.75
CA ASP A 151 13.28 -24.37 11.25
C ASP A 151 13.11 -24.05 12.73
N LEU A 152 12.05 -23.29 13.03
CA LEU A 152 11.69 -22.83 14.36
C LEU A 152 10.55 -23.70 14.90
N ARG A 153 10.77 -24.39 16.02
CA ARG A 153 9.72 -25.12 16.73
C ARG A 153 8.90 -24.20 17.63
N LEU A 154 9.58 -23.43 18.48
CA LEU A 154 8.96 -22.55 19.48
C LEU A 154 9.90 -21.41 19.89
N VAL A 155 9.40 -20.19 19.91
CA VAL A 155 10.02 -19.09 20.68
C VAL A 155 8.98 -18.35 21.51
N SER A 156 9.24 -18.15 22.80
CA SER A 156 8.21 -17.61 23.70
C SER A 156 8.70 -16.73 24.85
N GLY A 157 7.97 -15.63 25.07
CA GLY A 157 8.03 -14.82 26.30
C GLY A 157 8.98 -13.62 26.27
N PHE A 158 9.46 -13.21 25.10
CA PHE A 158 10.46 -12.15 24.90
C PHE A 158 9.84 -10.84 24.41
N THR A 159 10.60 -9.74 24.41
CA THR A 159 10.19 -8.57 23.59
C THR A 159 10.20 -8.94 22.11
N ILE A 160 11.28 -9.57 21.64
CA ILE A 160 11.42 -10.05 20.26
C ILE A 160 11.59 -11.56 20.29
N GLY A 161 10.70 -12.30 19.64
CA GLY A 161 10.82 -13.75 19.54
C GLY A 161 12.03 -14.16 18.70
N LEU A 162 11.94 -13.94 17.40
CA LEU A 162 13.00 -14.21 16.44
C LEU A 162 13.40 -12.91 15.72
N ARG A 163 14.69 -12.68 15.51
CA ARG A 163 15.23 -11.62 14.67
C ARG A 163 16.10 -12.20 13.56
N THR A 164 15.77 -11.88 12.32
CA THR A 164 16.70 -12.04 11.18
C THR A 164 17.45 -10.73 11.01
N LEU A 165 18.78 -10.77 11.04
CA LEU A 165 19.61 -9.57 11.09
C LEU A 165 20.63 -9.55 9.95
N GLY A 166 20.52 -8.56 9.08
CA GLY A 166 21.65 -8.11 8.26
C GLY A 166 22.51 -7.15 9.06
N ASP A 167 23.80 -7.45 9.24
CA ASP A 167 24.75 -6.65 10.00
C ASP A 167 26.06 -6.61 9.24
N GLY A 168 26.43 -5.48 8.62
CA GLY A 168 27.59 -5.37 7.72
C GLY A 168 27.49 -6.17 6.41
N ARG A 169 26.53 -7.09 6.31
CA ARG A 169 26.22 -7.98 5.18
C ARG A 169 24.73 -8.33 5.14
N GLY A 170 24.33 -9.19 4.20
CA GLY A 170 22.97 -9.65 3.96
C GLY A 170 22.48 -10.81 4.81
N PHE A 171 21.23 -10.74 5.25
CA PHE A 171 20.39 -11.91 5.49
C PHE A 171 19.54 -12.17 4.24
N GLU A 172 19.85 -13.22 3.48
CA GLU A 172 19.27 -13.42 2.16
C GLU A 172 19.07 -14.87 1.75
N ASP A 173 18.22 -15.08 0.74
CA ASP A 173 17.94 -16.35 0.03
C ASP A 173 17.59 -17.57 0.90
N THR A 174 17.35 -17.32 2.19
CA THR A 174 17.13 -18.29 3.24
C THR A 174 15.65 -18.66 3.34
N THR A 175 15.39 -19.91 3.74
CA THR A 175 14.03 -20.41 4.00
C THR A 175 13.83 -20.56 5.50
N LEU A 176 12.72 -20.01 6.00
CA LEU A 176 12.28 -20.15 7.38
C LEU A 176 11.01 -21.01 7.43
N ILE A 177 11.05 -22.09 8.21
CA ILE A 177 9.86 -22.83 8.62
C ILE A 177 9.49 -22.36 10.02
N LEU A 178 8.33 -21.72 10.17
CA LEU A 178 7.94 -21.06 11.40
C LEU A 178 6.88 -21.90 12.14
N GLY A 179 7.23 -22.36 13.34
CA GLY A 179 6.34 -23.03 14.27
C GLY A 179 5.60 -22.06 15.18
N ARG A 180 5.74 -22.22 16.50
CA ARG A 180 5.02 -21.42 17.49
C ARG A 180 5.82 -20.19 17.93
N ILE A 181 5.22 -19.01 17.84
CA ILE A 181 5.83 -17.74 18.23
C ILE A 181 4.87 -17.08 19.23
N LEU A 182 5.13 -17.27 20.52
CA LEU A 182 4.14 -17.02 21.57
C LEU A 182 4.55 -15.92 22.54
N ASN A 183 3.60 -15.09 22.97
CA ASN A 183 3.78 -14.12 24.05
C ASN A 183 4.99 -13.17 23.85
N ASN A 184 5.28 -12.85 22.59
CA ASN A 184 6.29 -11.87 22.23
C ASN A 184 5.61 -10.55 21.81
N ARG A 185 6.26 -9.40 22.02
CA ARG A 185 5.74 -8.12 21.49
C ARG A 185 5.85 -8.09 19.97
N TYR A 186 7.03 -8.46 19.48
CA TYR A 186 7.33 -8.68 18.07
C TYR A 186 7.64 -10.15 17.90
N GLY A 187 6.81 -10.87 17.15
CA GLY A 187 7.05 -12.29 16.92
C GLY A 187 8.31 -12.55 16.09
N LEU A 188 8.37 -11.91 14.93
CA LEU A 188 9.52 -11.88 14.02
C LEU A 188 9.93 -10.44 13.75
N ASP A 189 11.22 -10.13 13.88
CA ASP A 189 11.80 -8.84 13.50
C ASP A 189 12.80 -9.03 12.35
N VAL A 190 12.46 -8.50 11.18
CA VAL A 190 13.29 -8.46 9.98
C VAL A 190 14.07 -7.16 10.02
N ARG A 191 15.36 -7.20 10.36
CA ARG A 191 16.15 -6.01 10.71
C ARG A 191 17.47 -5.89 9.92
N CYS A 192 17.88 -4.66 9.64
CA CYS A 192 19.25 -4.30 9.26
C CYS A 192 19.92 -3.44 10.35
N ALA A 193 21.18 -3.75 10.69
CA ALA A 193 21.98 -3.04 11.69
C ALA A 193 22.81 -1.89 11.12
N THR A 194 23.17 -1.96 9.82
CA THR A 194 24.11 -1.02 9.19
C THR A 194 23.64 -0.57 7.82
N ALA A 195 24.17 0.55 7.32
CA ALA A 195 23.86 1.08 5.99
C ALA A 195 24.28 0.14 4.83
N THR A 196 25.30 -0.68 5.06
CA THR A 196 25.84 -1.65 4.08
C THR A 196 25.22 -3.04 4.20
N ALA A 197 24.32 -3.26 5.17
CA ALA A 197 23.63 -4.54 5.33
C ALA A 197 22.40 -4.61 4.42
N TRP A 198 21.81 -5.79 4.30
CA TRP A 198 20.51 -5.96 3.66
C TRP A 198 19.73 -7.14 4.26
N ASN A 199 18.43 -7.16 4.04
CA ASN A 199 17.58 -8.28 4.41
C ASN A 199 16.54 -8.49 3.30
N THR A 200 16.72 -9.54 2.49
CA THR A 200 16.05 -9.69 1.18
C THR A 200 15.81 -11.13 0.76
N SER A 201 14.85 -11.37 -0.14
CA SER A 201 14.70 -12.65 -0.84
C SER A 201 14.45 -13.84 0.08
N VAL A 202 13.80 -13.60 1.22
CA VAL A 202 13.53 -14.61 2.25
C VAL A 202 12.14 -15.22 2.07
N ARG A 203 12.05 -16.54 2.25
CA ARG A 203 10.81 -17.32 2.20
C ARG A 203 10.43 -17.79 3.60
N TYR A 204 9.20 -17.54 4.02
CA TYR A 204 8.69 -17.91 5.33
C TYR A 204 7.46 -18.80 5.17
N TYR A 205 7.45 -19.97 5.79
CA TYR A 205 6.35 -20.92 5.73
C TYR A 205 5.70 -21.09 7.11
N GLY A 206 4.39 -20.87 7.17
CA GLY A 206 3.60 -20.99 8.40
C GLY A 206 3.88 -19.87 9.40
N GLY A 207 3.94 -20.24 10.67
CA GLY A 207 4.06 -19.33 11.80
C GLY A 207 2.74 -19.16 12.52
N HIS A 208 2.71 -19.54 13.80
CA HIS A 208 1.61 -19.26 14.70
C HIS A 208 2.04 -18.18 15.70
N PHE A 209 1.73 -16.93 15.35
CA PHE A 209 2.03 -15.72 16.12
C PHE A 209 0.88 -15.45 17.07
N ALA A 210 1.06 -15.69 18.37
CA ALA A 210 -0.05 -15.60 19.31
C ALA A 210 0.35 -15.01 20.66
N CYS A 211 -0.57 -14.30 21.30
CA CYS A 211 -0.43 -13.82 22.66
C CYS A 211 -1.56 -14.35 23.54
N ALA A 212 -1.27 -14.66 24.81
CA ALA A 212 -2.28 -14.99 25.80
C ALA A 212 -2.96 -13.71 26.36
N THR A 213 -4.22 -13.82 26.77
CA THR A 213 -5.09 -12.70 27.18
C THR A 213 -4.54 -11.82 28.31
N GLY A 214 -3.74 -12.38 29.23
CA GLY A 214 -3.18 -11.65 30.37
C GLY A 214 -1.81 -11.00 30.13
N ILE A 215 -1.20 -11.20 28.96
CA ILE A 215 0.15 -10.73 28.70
C ILE A 215 0.11 -9.29 28.21
N ASN A 216 0.69 -8.37 29.00
CA ASN A 216 0.87 -6.96 28.70
C ASN A 216 -0.34 -6.34 27.96
N PRO A 217 -1.56 -6.41 28.55
CA PRO A 217 -2.81 -6.19 27.82
C PRO A 217 -2.91 -4.81 27.17
N ALA A 218 -2.34 -3.78 27.80
CA ALA A 218 -2.36 -2.40 27.32
C ALA A 218 -1.28 -2.07 26.27
N LEU A 219 -0.36 -3.00 25.97
CA LEU A 219 0.73 -2.76 25.02
C LEU A 219 0.41 -3.29 23.62
N ASP A 220 0.76 -2.49 22.62
CA ASP A 220 0.72 -2.85 21.22
C ASP A 220 1.59 -4.07 20.91
N ARG A 221 1.14 -4.87 19.95
CA ARG A 221 1.83 -6.10 19.57
C ARG A 221 1.67 -6.46 18.11
N PHE A 222 2.71 -7.11 17.61
CA PHE A 222 2.98 -7.22 16.20
C PHE A 222 3.44 -8.64 15.88
N GLY A 223 2.82 -9.26 14.87
CA GLY A 223 3.28 -10.56 14.41
C GLY A 223 4.69 -10.47 13.83
N ILE A 224 4.83 -9.64 12.80
CA ILE A 224 6.05 -9.44 12.03
C ILE A 224 6.34 -7.94 11.97
N ARG A 225 7.58 -7.57 12.26
CA ARG A 225 8.12 -6.22 12.09
C ARG A 225 9.21 -6.22 11.02
N LEU A 226 9.17 -5.23 10.12
CA LEU A 226 10.29 -4.86 9.29
C LEU A 226 10.86 -3.56 9.85
N SER A 227 12.13 -3.57 10.25
CA SER A 227 12.77 -2.45 10.95
C SER A 227 14.22 -2.26 10.51
N ALA A 228 14.83 -1.15 10.92
CA ALA A 228 16.25 -0.90 10.73
C ALA A 228 16.79 -0.06 11.90
N GLU A 229 18.09 -0.16 12.18
CA GLU A 229 18.76 0.83 13.02
C GLU A 229 18.72 2.22 12.35
N PRO A 230 18.78 3.32 13.12
CA PRO A 230 18.90 4.66 12.55
C PRO A 230 20.07 4.74 11.56
N GLY A 231 19.79 5.16 10.32
CA GLY A 231 20.79 5.25 9.24
C GLY A 231 21.15 3.92 8.58
N ALA A 232 20.56 2.80 8.98
CA ALA A 232 20.78 1.51 8.33
C ALA A 232 19.95 1.35 7.04
N TYR A 233 20.23 0.29 6.30
CA TYR A 233 19.51 -0.04 5.08
C TYR A 233 18.01 -0.28 5.34
N THR A 234 17.14 0.36 4.55
CA THR A 234 15.68 0.30 4.73
C THR A 234 14.94 -0.25 3.50
N ASN A 235 15.63 -0.63 2.43
CA ASN A 235 14.96 -1.11 1.21
C ASN A 235 14.81 -2.64 1.23
N HIS A 236 14.18 -3.17 2.29
CA HIS A 236 13.91 -4.61 2.41
C HIS A 236 13.06 -5.08 1.24
N ASN A 237 13.46 -6.10 0.50
CA ASN A 237 12.69 -6.52 -0.66
C ASN A 237 12.52 -8.03 -0.80
N ARG A 238 11.45 -8.43 -1.51
CA ARG A 238 11.12 -9.83 -1.81
C ARG A 238 11.04 -10.72 -0.56
N HIS A 239 10.20 -10.35 0.39
CA HIS A 239 9.87 -11.22 1.53
C HIS A 239 8.53 -11.91 1.26
N VAL A 240 8.49 -13.23 1.30
CA VAL A 240 7.28 -14.01 0.98
C VAL A 240 6.88 -14.86 2.18
N PHE A 241 5.72 -14.56 2.76
CA PHE A 241 5.11 -15.27 3.88
C PHE A 241 3.94 -16.11 3.38
N ASP A 242 4.05 -17.43 3.46
CA ASP A 242 3.02 -18.37 3.04
C ASP A 242 2.28 -18.95 4.26
N ALA A 243 0.97 -18.65 4.35
CA ALA A 243 0.02 -19.13 5.36
C ALA A 243 0.39 -18.87 6.86
N PRO A 244 0.86 -17.67 7.26
CA PRO A 244 1.00 -17.34 8.67
C PRO A 244 -0.37 -17.15 9.35
N ASN A 245 -0.42 -17.50 10.64
CA ASN A 245 -1.58 -17.36 11.51
C ASN A 245 -1.28 -16.39 12.65
N PHE A 246 -2.16 -15.38 12.80
CA PHE A 246 -2.05 -14.33 13.82
C PHE A 246 -3.22 -14.42 14.79
N GLU A 247 -2.92 -14.65 16.06
CA GLU A 247 -3.82 -14.68 17.23
C GLU A 247 -3.34 -13.68 18.28
N LEU A 248 -3.31 -12.40 17.90
CA LEU A 248 -2.58 -11.38 18.65
C LEU A 248 -3.34 -10.84 19.86
N ARG A 249 -4.65 -11.09 20.01
CA ARG A 249 -5.46 -10.59 21.15
C ARG A 249 -5.49 -9.06 21.23
N GLN A 250 -6.18 -8.46 20.27
CA GLN A 250 -6.63 -7.08 20.33
C GLN A 250 -7.56 -6.91 21.54
N LEU A 251 -7.22 -5.97 22.40
CA LEU A 251 -7.96 -5.54 23.57
C LEU A 251 -7.73 -4.04 23.70
N ASP A 252 -8.80 -3.23 23.81
CA ASP A 252 -8.62 -1.79 24.00
C ASP A 252 -7.81 -1.53 25.29
N PRO A 253 -6.79 -0.65 25.25
CA PRO A 253 -6.47 0.30 24.19
C PRO A 253 -5.41 -0.16 23.16
N ASN A 254 -5.00 -1.43 23.17
CA ASN A 254 -3.90 -1.90 22.33
C ASN A 254 -4.24 -1.99 20.83
N VAL A 255 -3.19 -1.93 20.03
CA VAL A 255 -3.18 -2.28 18.61
C VAL A 255 -2.49 -3.62 18.43
N ALA A 256 -3.15 -4.54 17.73
CA ALA A 256 -2.68 -5.90 17.50
C ALA A 256 -2.71 -6.22 16.00
N ILE A 257 -1.58 -6.06 15.31
CA ILE A 257 -1.54 -6.14 13.84
C ILE A 257 -0.50 -7.16 13.33
N PRO A 258 -0.79 -7.85 12.21
CA PRO A 258 0.15 -8.80 11.62
C PRO A 258 1.49 -8.19 11.19
N PHE A 259 1.48 -7.10 10.42
CA PHE A 259 2.69 -6.49 9.86
C PHE A 259 2.89 -5.05 10.35
N LEU A 260 4.06 -4.76 10.91
CA LEU A 260 4.55 -3.41 11.13
C LEU A 260 5.73 -3.16 10.19
N ASN A 261 5.57 -2.31 9.18
CA ASN A 261 6.62 -1.98 8.24
C ASN A 261 7.14 -0.56 8.50
N GLU A 262 8.31 -0.48 9.15
CA GLU A 262 9.00 0.76 9.48
C GLU A 262 10.07 1.13 8.44
N THR A 263 10.11 0.40 7.33
CA THR A 263 11.12 0.52 6.30
C THR A 263 10.54 1.11 5.01
N SER A 264 11.40 1.30 4.01
CA SER A 264 11.00 1.67 2.65
C SER A 264 10.97 0.44 1.73
N GLY A 265 10.75 -0.73 2.33
CA GLY A 265 10.79 -2.01 1.64
C GLY A 265 9.68 -2.20 0.60
N SER A 266 9.95 -3.05 -0.38
CA SER A 266 9.03 -3.38 -1.47
C SER A 266 8.84 -4.89 -1.64
N ALA A 267 7.74 -5.30 -2.27
CA ALA A 267 7.43 -6.72 -2.49
C ALA A 267 7.45 -7.55 -1.18
N ILE A 268 6.81 -7.01 -0.13
CA ILE A 268 6.48 -7.77 1.08
C ILE A 268 5.13 -8.44 0.83
N ILE A 269 5.16 -9.76 0.69
CA ILE A 269 4.02 -10.55 0.21
C ILE A 269 3.58 -11.49 1.31
N GLY A 270 2.37 -11.30 1.83
CA GLY A 270 1.69 -12.20 2.73
C GLY A 270 0.56 -12.94 2.02
N ARG A 271 0.63 -14.28 1.97
CA ARG A 271 -0.37 -15.14 1.31
C ARG A 271 -1.15 -15.96 2.32
N ALA A 272 -2.43 -16.16 2.01
CA ALA A 272 -3.34 -16.99 2.81
C ALA A 272 -3.30 -16.69 4.33
N LEU A 273 -3.28 -15.41 4.70
CA LEU A 273 -3.16 -14.96 6.09
C LEU A 273 -4.43 -15.32 6.88
N ARG A 274 -4.26 -15.83 8.10
CA ARG A 274 -5.33 -15.93 9.11
C ARG A 274 -5.15 -14.86 10.18
N MET A 275 -6.20 -14.08 10.42
CA MET A 275 -6.23 -13.01 11.43
C MET A 275 -7.35 -13.24 12.45
N GLU A 276 -7.01 -13.71 13.65
CA GLU A 276 -7.94 -13.85 14.77
C GLU A 276 -7.58 -12.90 15.89
N ALA A 277 -8.58 -12.25 16.47
CA ALA A 277 -8.40 -11.27 17.54
C ALA A 277 -7.31 -10.25 17.19
N CYS A 278 -7.31 -9.77 15.94
CA CYS A 278 -6.44 -8.70 15.47
C CYS A 278 -7.24 -7.41 15.34
N SER A 279 -6.56 -6.27 15.37
CA SER A 279 -7.14 -5.01 14.88
C SER A 279 -7.55 -5.17 13.40
N PRO A 280 -8.51 -4.39 12.89
CA PRO A 280 -8.93 -4.42 11.47
C PRO A 280 -7.87 -3.79 10.53
N ILE A 281 -6.59 -4.05 10.79
CA ILE A 281 -5.41 -3.53 10.11
C ILE A 281 -4.49 -4.72 9.88
N VAL A 282 -4.23 -5.08 8.62
CA VAL A 282 -3.28 -6.17 8.31
C VAL A 282 -1.84 -5.68 8.38
N ALA A 283 -1.61 -4.43 7.98
CA ALA A 283 -0.29 -3.82 7.98
C ALA A 283 -0.35 -2.35 8.40
N ARG A 284 0.66 -1.90 9.14
CA ARG A 284 0.95 -0.49 9.38
C ARG A 284 2.24 -0.11 8.68
N HIS A 285 2.21 0.93 7.86
CA HIS A 285 3.36 1.41 7.10
C HIS A 285 3.74 2.80 7.62
N THR A 286 5.02 2.99 7.97
CA THR A 286 5.50 4.27 8.51
C THR A 286 6.53 4.99 7.64
N GLY A 287 7.04 4.30 6.60
CA GLY A 287 8.05 4.81 5.67
C GLY A 287 7.53 4.90 4.22
N ALA A 288 8.42 4.62 3.27
CA ALA A 288 8.13 4.66 1.84
C ALA A 288 7.78 3.28 1.24
N ALA A 289 7.22 2.37 2.05
CA ALA A 289 6.91 1.02 1.63
C ALA A 289 5.84 0.97 0.52
N GLN A 290 6.10 0.20 -0.52
CA GLN A 290 5.27 0.11 -1.73
C GLN A 290 5.30 -1.31 -2.30
N ASP A 291 4.42 -1.63 -3.24
CA ASP A 291 4.36 -2.94 -3.90
C ASP A 291 4.21 -4.14 -2.93
N CYS A 292 3.70 -3.92 -1.72
CA CYS A 292 3.38 -4.98 -0.77
C CYS A 292 1.98 -5.54 -1.05
N GLU A 293 1.80 -6.84 -0.82
CA GLU A 293 0.51 -7.52 -1.01
C GLU A 293 0.17 -8.34 0.22
N TYR A 294 -1.05 -8.17 0.74
CA TYR A 294 -1.54 -8.90 1.91
C TYR A 294 -2.86 -9.60 1.57
N GLU A 295 -2.80 -10.91 1.36
CA GLU A 295 -3.95 -11.75 1.06
C GLU A 295 -4.53 -12.37 2.33
N VAL A 296 -5.67 -11.83 2.77
CA VAL A 296 -6.34 -12.26 4.00
C VAL A 296 -7.35 -13.36 3.68
N ALA A 297 -6.97 -14.60 3.96
CA ALA A 297 -7.82 -15.79 3.79
C ALA A 297 -8.95 -15.85 4.81
N TRP A 298 -8.72 -15.39 6.04
CA TRP A 298 -9.73 -15.35 7.08
C TRP A 298 -9.45 -14.23 8.09
N ALA A 299 -10.49 -13.52 8.53
CA ALA A 299 -10.42 -12.55 9.62
C ALA A 299 -11.69 -12.58 10.49
N ASN A 300 -11.55 -12.35 11.80
CA ASN A 300 -12.69 -12.21 12.72
C ASN A 300 -13.41 -10.85 12.59
N THR A 301 -12.73 -9.84 12.03
CA THR A 301 -13.27 -8.49 11.83
C THR A 301 -13.46 -8.16 10.36
N TYR A 302 -14.39 -7.25 10.09
CA TYR A 302 -14.62 -6.69 8.76
C TYR A 302 -13.78 -5.41 8.54
N ARG A 303 -13.47 -5.12 7.27
CA ARG A 303 -12.76 -3.94 6.72
C ARG A 303 -11.27 -3.91 7.06
N VAL A 304 -10.63 -5.07 6.94
CA VAL A 304 -9.17 -5.16 7.05
C VAL A 304 -8.53 -4.33 5.93
N GLY A 305 -7.69 -3.39 6.33
CA GLY A 305 -6.95 -2.50 5.43
C GLY A 305 -5.52 -2.26 5.89
N ILE A 306 -4.87 -1.28 5.26
CA ILE A 306 -3.54 -0.80 5.64
C ILE A 306 -3.69 0.53 6.36
N ASP A 307 -3.00 0.64 7.49
CA ASP A 307 -2.84 1.88 8.23
C ASP A 307 -1.55 2.58 7.77
N TYR A 308 -1.68 3.80 7.25
CA TYR A 308 -0.54 4.63 6.87
C TYR A 308 -0.40 5.71 7.93
N THR A 309 0.72 5.72 8.65
CA THR A 309 0.95 6.75 9.67
C THR A 309 1.25 8.11 9.03
N ALA A 310 1.23 9.18 9.82
CA ALA A 310 1.56 10.52 9.35
C ALA A 310 2.99 10.65 8.77
N THR A 311 3.89 9.72 9.11
CA THR A 311 5.27 9.68 8.61
C THR A 311 5.40 8.89 7.30
N ALA A 312 4.36 8.15 6.90
CA ALA A 312 4.37 7.42 5.64
C ALA A 312 4.49 8.40 4.46
N THR A 313 5.35 8.08 3.50
CA THR A 313 5.64 8.97 2.37
C THR A 313 5.21 8.38 1.02
N ARG A 314 4.79 7.11 0.99
CA ARG A 314 4.30 6.41 -0.20
C ARG A 314 3.17 5.44 0.14
N CYS A 315 2.46 5.00 -0.90
CA CYS A 315 1.49 3.91 -0.85
C CYS A 315 1.70 2.96 -2.04
N GLY A 316 0.66 2.23 -2.47
CA GLY A 316 0.74 1.26 -3.57
C GLY A 316 0.67 -0.19 -3.16
N ASN A 317 0.34 -0.43 -1.90
CA ASN A 317 0.18 -1.74 -1.33
C ASN A 317 -1.26 -2.22 -1.47
N ALA A 318 -1.48 -3.52 -1.56
CA ALA A 318 -2.79 -4.12 -1.77
C ALA A 318 -3.20 -5.02 -0.61
N VAL A 319 -4.49 -5.00 -0.28
CA VAL A 319 -5.12 -5.98 0.61
C VAL A 319 -6.16 -6.76 -0.18
N LEU A 320 -5.99 -8.08 -0.27
CA LEU A 320 -6.92 -8.98 -0.94
C LEU A 320 -7.73 -9.74 0.12
N ASN A 321 -8.93 -9.25 0.42
CA ASN A 321 -9.83 -9.86 1.40
C ASN A 321 -10.60 -11.05 0.81
N ARG A 322 -10.00 -12.24 0.82
CA ARG A 322 -10.59 -13.45 0.19
C ARG A 322 -11.82 -13.98 0.92
N HIS A 323 -11.95 -13.72 2.22
CA HIS A 323 -13.08 -14.16 3.06
C HIS A 323 -14.42 -13.45 2.77
N ARG A 324 -14.46 -12.52 1.80
CA ARG A 324 -15.61 -11.62 1.57
C ARG A 324 -16.50 -11.94 0.38
N ALA A 325 -15.95 -12.58 -0.66
CA ALA A 325 -16.60 -13.10 -1.86
C ALA A 325 -15.53 -13.24 -2.96
N PRO A 326 -15.69 -14.12 -3.95
CA PRO A 326 -14.74 -14.22 -5.08
C PRO A 326 -14.54 -12.90 -5.85
N ALA A 327 -15.51 -11.99 -5.85
CA ALA A 327 -15.40 -10.70 -6.54
C ALA A 327 -14.37 -9.74 -5.92
N SER A 328 -13.95 -9.93 -4.66
CA SER A 328 -12.90 -9.11 -4.01
C SER A 328 -11.51 -9.24 -4.65
N ARG A 329 -11.39 -10.09 -5.68
CA ARG A 329 -10.16 -10.42 -6.39
C ARG A 329 -9.91 -9.53 -7.60
N HIS A 330 -10.88 -8.70 -8.00
CA HIS A 330 -10.84 -7.96 -9.26
C HIS A 330 -10.91 -6.47 -9.01
N LEU A 331 -9.99 -5.72 -9.64
CA LEU A 331 -10.08 -4.25 -9.68
C LEU A 331 -11.34 -3.83 -10.42
N ARG A 332 -12.00 -2.79 -9.91
CA ARG A 332 -13.22 -2.25 -10.52
C ARG A 332 -12.86 -1.04 -11.37
N LEU A 333 -13.28 -1.03 -12.64
CA LEU A 333 -13.25 0.18 -13.45
C LEU A 333 -14.32 1.16 -12.93
N LEU A 334 -13.90 2.37 -12.55
CA LEU A 334 -14.80 3.43 -12.09
C LEU A 334 -15.14 4.39 -13.22
N GLY A 335 -14.14 4.77 -14.03
CA GLY A 335 -14.31 5.65 -15.18
C GLY A 335 -13.21 5.45 -16.21
N ALA A 336 -13.53 5.70 -17.47
CA ALA A 336 -12.59 5.60 -18.57
C ALA A 336 -12.89 6.65 -19.65
N VAL A 337 -11.84 7.26 -20.15
CA VAL A 337 -11.82 7.96 -21.44
C VAL A 337 -10.83 7.20 -22.32
N PRO A 338 -11.31 6.23 -23.13
CA PRO A 338 -10.43 5.36 -23.92
C PRO A 338 -9.61 6.10 -24.97
N ASN A 339 -10.11 7.24 -25.43
CA ASN A 339 -9.42 8.15 -26.33
C ASN A 339 -9.83 9.59 -26.00
N VAL A 340 -8.91 10.39 -25.44
CA VAL A 340 -9.22 11.77 -25.03
C VAL A 340 -9.48 12.67 -26.23
N ARG A 341 -8.88 12.39 -27.38
CA ARG A 341 -9.08 13.16 -28.62
C ARG A 341 -10.50 13.02 -29.17
N ALA A 342 -11.08 11.83 -29.08
CA ALA A 342 -12.45 11.54 -29.52
C ALA A 342 -13.50 12.09 -28.55
N ALA A 343 -13.17 12.12 -27.25
CA ALA A 343 -14.00 12.70 -26.20
C ALA A 343 -13.88 14.23 -26.09
N ALA A 344 -12.90 14.84 -26.77
CA ALA A 344 -12.67 16.27 -26.72
C ALA A 344 -13.80 17.07 -27.37
N PHE A 345 -14.12 18.21 -26.77
CA PHE A 345 -15.05 19.19 -27.30
C PHE A 345 -14.50 20.60 -27.15
N ARG A 346 -14.96 21.49 -28.01
CA ARG A 346 -14.62 22.91 -27.96
C ARG A 346 -15.51 23.60 -26.93
N HIS A 347 -14.95 24.03 -25.79
CA HIS A 347 -15.70 24.74 -24.75
C HIS A 347 -15.97 26.19 -25.17
N SER A 348 -14.96 26.85 -25.74
CA SER A 348 -15.02 28.20 -26.33
C SER A 348 -14.08 28.30 -27.55
N ALA A 349 -13.87 29.50 -28.11
CA ALA A 349 -12.99 29.68 -29.26
C ALA A 349 -11.57 29.13 -29.04
N THR A 350 -11.04 29.27 -27.82
CA THR A 350 -9.67 28.88 -27.44
C THR A 350 -9.63 27.71 -26.44
N GLU A 351 -10.73 27.42 -25.75
CA GLU A 351 -10.73 26.42 -24.68
C GLU A 351 -11.23 25.05 -25.17
N VAL A 352 -10.53 24.00 -24.76
CA VAL A 352 -10.86 22.60 -25.06
C VAL A 352 -11.16 21.85 -23.76
N GLY A 353 -12.24 21.09 -23.77
CA GLY A 353 -12.67 20.21 -22.68
C GLY A 353 -12.71 18.75 -23.11
N VAL A 354 -12.86 17.83 -22.15
CA VAL A 354 -12.98 16.39 -22.39
C VAL A 354 -14.18 15.84 -21.65
N GLU A 355 -15.05 15.14 -22.36
CA GLU A 355 -16.25 14.54 -21.75
C GLU A 355 -15.85 13.50 -20.69
N GLY A 356 -16.48 13.58 -19.51
CA GLY A 356 -16.20 12.74 -18.35
C GLY A 356 -15.00 13.17 -17.49
N LEU A 357 -14.29 14.25 -17.82
CA LEU A 357 -13.13 14.74 -17.07
C LEU A 357 -13.24 16.24 -16.77
N ALA A 358 -12.67 16.65 -15.64
CA ALA A 358 -12.38 18.05 -15.38
C ALA A 358 -11.04 18.42 -16.01
N ALA A 359 -10.99 19.55 -16.71
CA ALA A 359 -9.72 20.21 -17.00
C ALA A 359 -9.19 20.85 -15.71
N VAL A 360 -7.89 20.70 -15.45
CA VAL A 360 -7.22 21.25 -14.26
C VAL A 360 -5.99 22.04 -14.67
N ALA A 361 -5.64 23.03 -13.84
CA ALA A 361 -4.46 23.86 -14.05
C ALA A 361 -3.56 23.82 -12.81
N THR A 362 -2.25 23.98 -13.05
CA THR A 362 -1.24 24.10 -11.98
C THR A 362 -0.72 25.53 -11.77
N SER A 363 -1.37 26.52 -12.41
CA SER A 363 -1.11 27.95 -12.20
C SER A 363 -1.67 28.44 -10.86
N THR A 364 -1.17 29.59 -10.39
CA THR A 364 -1.67 30.27 -9.19
C THR A 364 -3.17 30.53 -9.26
N THR A 365 -3.90 30.24 -8.18
CA THR A 365 -5.35 30.47 -8.08
C THR A 365 -5.78 30.94 -6.69
N SER A 366 -6.79 31.82 -6.64
CA SER A 366 -7.47 32.21 -5.40
C SER A 366 -8.65 31.28 -5.05
N ALA A 367 -9.12 30.47 -6.00
CA ALA A 367 -10.26 29.59 -5.77
C ALA A 367 -9.96 28.54 -4.69
N THR A 368 -10.97 28.20 -3.91
CA THR A 368 -10.90 27.26 -2.78
C THR A 368 -11.94 26.15 -2.86
N THR A 369 -12.87 26.20 -3.82
CA THR A 369 -13.95 25.23 -3.93
C THR A 369 -13.71 24.24 -5.06
N LEU A 370 -14.26 23.03 -4.94
CA LEU A 370 -14.20 22.00 -5.99
C LEU A 370 -14.69 22.53 -7.34
N ALA A 371 -15.82 23.24 -7.34
CA ALA A 371 -16.39 23.84 -8.55
C ALA A 371 -15.47 24.93 -9.14
N GLY A 372 -14.91 25.81 -8.31
CA GLY A 372 -14.00 26.87 -8.78
C GLY A 372 -12.64 26.36 -9.27
N LEU A 373 -12.30 25.11 -8.94
CA LEU A 373 -11.03 24.46 -9.28
C LEU A 373 -11.21 23.33 -10.32
N SER A 374 -12.41 23.17 -10.87
CA SER A 374 -12.73 22.22 -11.94
C SER A 374 -13.23 22.98 -13.16
N PHE A 375 -12.51 22.88 -14.28
CA PHE A 375 -12.86 23.61 -15.49
C PHE A 375 -13.51 22.67 -16.52
N ASN A 376 -14.53 23.16 -17.23
CA ASN A 376 -15.13 22.39 -18.32
C ASN A 376 -14.25 22.38 -19.58
N GLY A 377 -13.33 23.33 -19.70
CA GLY A 377 -12.27 23.38 -20.70
C GLY A 377 -11.26 24.46 -20.34
N LEU A 378 -10.05 24.37 -20.90
CA LEU A 378 -8.98 25.35 -20.72
C LEU A 378 -8.33 25.66 -22.07
N ASP A 379 -7.71 26.83 -22.16
CA ASP A 379 -6.76 27.16 -23.23
C ASP A 379 -5.48 26.31 -23.10
N SER A 380 -4.57 26.43 -24.08
CA SER A 380 -3.30 25.67 -24.08
C SER A 380 -3.50 24.15 -24.02
N VAL A 381 -4.63 23.68 -24.57
CA VAL A 381 -4.95 22.27 -24.81
C VAL A 381 -5.17 22.11 -26.30
N THR A 382 -4.20 21.50 -26.97
CA THR A 382 -4.16 21.43 -28.44
C THR A 382 -4.49 20.02 -28.93
N PRO A 383 -5.54 19.82 -29.73
CA PRO A 383 -5.86 18.51 -30.28
C PRO A 383 -4.84 18.06 -31.31
N THR A 384 -4.41 16.80 -31.22
CA THR A 384 -3.56 16.16 -32.23
C THR A 384 -4.35 15.11 -33.01
N THR A 385 -3.68 14.31 -33.84
CA THR A 385 -4.32 13.18 -34.54
C THR A 385 -4.74 12.06 -33.59
N ARG A 386 -4.02 11.87 -32.46
CA ARG A 386 -4.22 10.72 -31.56
C ARG A 386 -4.64 11.10 -30.15
N GLY A 387 -4.26 12.27 -29.67
CA GLY A 387 -4.40 12.68 -28.28
C GLY A 387 -4.70 14.17 -28.12
N LEU A 388 -4.45 14.66 -26.91
CA LEU A 388 -4.47 16.08 -26.58
C LEU A 388 -3.11 16.47 -26.02
N LEU A 389 -2.50 17.46 -26.66
CA LEU A 389 -1.26 18.07 -26.22
C LEU A 389 -1.58 19.10 -25.12
N LEU A 390 -1.14 18.81 -23.91
CA LEU A 390 -1.34 19.63 -22.71
C LEU A 390 -0.05 20.37 -22.41
N ASP A 391 -0.11 21.70 -22.36
CA ASP A 391 1.02 22.50 -21.88
C ASP A 391 1.35 22.18 -20.41
N ALA A 392 2.55 22.60 -19.97
CA ALA A 392 3.07 22.31 -18.63
C ALA A 392 2.09 22.65 -17.49
N GLN A 393 1.25 23.69 -17.65
CA GLN A 393 0.30 24.09 -16.61
C GLN A 393 -1.12 23.53 -16.80
N ARG A 394 -1.29 22.49 -17.62
CA ARG A 394 -2.58 21.89 -17.94
C ARG A 394 -2.60 20.41 -17.58
N GLY A 395 -3.80 19.92 -17.26
CA GLY A 395 -4.04 18.53 -16.92
C GLY A 395 -5.50 18.14 -17.06
N LEU A 396 -5.75 16.85 -16.89
CA LEU A 396 -7.07 16.24 -16.92
C LEU A 396 -7.23 15.33 -15.69
N ALA A 397 -8.39 15.41 -15.04
CA ALA A 397 -8.67 14.64 -13.83
C ALA A 397 -10.10 14.11 -13.79
N PHE A 398 -10.24 12.92 -13.22
CA PHE A 398 -11.53 12.45 -12.72
C PHE A 398 -11.85 13.16 -11.42
N VAL A 399 -13.13 13.44 -11.18
CA VAL A 399 -13.61 13.96 -9.89
C VAL A 399 -14.44 12.88 -9.22
N VAL A 400 -14.05 12.47 -8.02
CA VAL A 400 -14.61 11.29 -7.34
C VAL A 400 -15.06 11.60 -5.91
N ASP A 401 -16.19 11.03 -5.52
CA ASP A 401 -16.66 10.95 -4.12
C ASP A 401 -15.85 9.87 -3.37
N CYS A 402 -15.13 10.30 -2.35
CA CYS A 402 -14.20 9.49 -1.56
C CYS A 402 -14.80 9.08 -0.20
N SER A 403 -16.10 9.27 0.03
CA SER A 403 -16.75 8.92 1.31
C SER A 403 -16.71 7.43 1.61
N GLN A 404 -16.80 6.58 0.57
CA GLN A 404 -16.82 5.11 0.68
C GLN A 404 -15.51 4.44 0.26
N ALA A 405 -14.64 5.15 -0.47
CA ALA A 405 -13.40 4.61 -1.03
C ALA A 405 -12.27 5.63 -0.87
N LYS A 406 -11.08 5.15 -0.52
CA LYS A 406 -9.89 6.00 -0.36
C LYS A 406 -8.70 5.55 -1.19
N GLU A 407 -8.83 4.43 -1.89
CA GLU A 407 -7.76 3.83 -2.69
C GLU A 407 -8.20 3.73 -4.13
N PHE A 408 -7.37 4.28 -5.01
CA PHE A 408 -7.63 4.39 -6.44
C PHE A 408 -6.37 4.03 -7.22
N ALA A 409 -6.52 3.51 -8.42
CA ALA A 409 -5.42 3.37 -9.36
C ALA A 409 -5.71 4.19 -10.62
N LEU A 410 -4.88 5.19 -10.86
CA LEU A 410 -4.88 5.97 -12.09
C LEU A 410 -4.05 5.24 -13.15
N VAL A 411 -4.66 5.02 -14.31
CA VAL A 411 -3.95 4.54 -15.49
C VAL A 411 -3.99 5.61 -16.57
N HIS A 412 -2.82 6.05 -17.02
CA HIS A 412 -2.69 7.01 -18.10
C HIS A 412 -1.90 6.41 -19.26
N SER A 413 -2.09 6.95 -20.45
CA SER A 413 -1.30 6.60 -21.63
C SER A 413 -0.98 7.86 -22.40
N LEU A 414 0.29 8.07 -22.66
CA LEU A 414 0.77 9.13 -23.54
C LEU A 414 0.96 8.57 -24.95
N VAL A 415 0.76 9.42 -25.96
CA VAL A 415 0.86 9.03 -27.37
C VAL A 415 2.26 8.47 -27.66
N GLY A 416 2.30 7.36 -28.42
CA GLY A 416 3.56 6.68 -28.75
C GLY A 416 4.22 5.94 -27.58
N GLY A 417 3.56 5.86 -26.42
CA GLY A 417 4.15 5.27 -25.22
C GLY A 417 5.22 6.15 -24.57
N ALA A 418 5.17 7.47 -24.79
CA ALA A 418 6.09 8.43 -24.22
C ALA A 418 6.05 8.49 -22.69
N ASP A 419 7.13 9.04 -22.12
CA ASP A 419 7.30 9.33 -20.70
C ASP A 419 6.91 10.78 -20.40
N GLY A 420 6.64 11.09 -19.13
CA GLY A 420 6.46 12.46 -18.66
C GLY A 420 5.13 12.71 -17.96
N GLY A 421 4.96 13.97 -17.56
CA GLY A 421 3.86 14.40 -16.71
C GLY A 421 4.08 14.07 -15.25
N ARG A 422 3.12 14.50 -14.42
CA ARG A 422 3.04 14.19 -13.00
C ARG A 422 1.64 13.74 -12.63
N ILE A 423 1.56 12.79 -11.70
CA ILE A 423 0.31 12.53 -11.00
C ILE A 423 -0.17 13.82 -10.31
N PHE A 424 -1.48 14.04 -10.37
CA PHE A 424 -2.14 15.20 -9.81
C PHE A 424 -3.28 14.73 -8.90
N VAL A 425 -3.24 15.17 -7.65
CA VAL A 425 -4.28 14.88 -6.66
C VAL A 425 -4.66 16.17 -5.94
N ARG A 426 -5.93 16.54 -5.98
CA ARG A 426 -6.46 17.66 -5.18
C ARG A 426 -7.55 17.15 -4.25
N CYS A 427 -7.41 17.41 -2.95
CA CYS A 427 -8.28 16.87 -1.90
C CYS A 427 -9.27 17.92 -1.40
N PHE A 428 -10.51 17.50 -1.14
CA PHE A 428 -11.59 18.38 -0.66
C PHE A 428 -12.31 17.77 0.53
N ASP A 429 -12.86 18.63 1.40
CA ASP A 429 -13.69 18.24 2.54
C ASP A 429 -15.16 18.00 2.15
N GLY A 430 -15.99 17.66 3.15
CA GLY A 430 -17.42 17.41 2.94
C GLY A 430 -18.23 18.63 2.47
N ALA A 431 -17.70 19.84 2.62
CA ALA A 431 -18.27 21.08 2.10
C ALA A 431 -17.70 21.46 0.73
N MET A 432 -16.93 20.56 0.10
CA MET A 432 -16.26 20.76 -1.18
C MET A 432 -15.21 21.89 -1.17
N ASN A 433 -14.67 22.24 0.00
CA ASN A 433 -13.53 23.15 0.12
C ASN A 433 -12.22 22.38 0.03
N VAL A 434 -11.21 22.99 -0.58
CA VAL A 434 -9.87 22.40 -0.71
C VAL A 434 -9.24 22.21 0.67
N ARG A 435 -8.62 21.05 0.87
CA ARG A 435 -7.87 20.74 2.08
C ARG A 435 -6.40 21.10 1.87
N GLU A 436 -6.03 22.29 2.32
CA GLU A 436 -4.72 22.86 2.00
C GLU A 436 -3.59 22.27 2.86
N ASN A 437 -2.61 21.64 2.20
CA ASN A 437 -1.34 21.18 2.77
C ASN A 437 -1.45 20.37 4.08
N LEU A 438 -2.39 19.43 4.15
CA LEU A 438 -2.55 18.55 5.31
C LEU A 438 -1.80 17.24 5.10
N ALA A 439 -0.84 16.95 6.00
CA ALA A 439 -0.09 15.70 5.96
C ALA A 439 -1.04 14.48 6.00
N GLY A 440 -0.78 13.49 5.14
CA GLY A 440 -1.60 12.28 5.05
C GLY A 440 -2.88 12.40 4.21
N ASP A 441 -3.21 13.57 3.66
CA ASP A 441 -4.39 13.71 2.79
C ASP A 441 -4.21 13.02 1.43
N ALA A 442 -2.98 12.88 0.95
CA ALA A 442 -2.68 12.15 -0.28
C ALA A 442 -1.32 11.44 -0.20
N LEU A 443 -1.29 10.18 -0.63
CA LEU A 443 -0.07 9.40 -0.90
C LEU A 443 -0.19 8.78 -2.30
N ALA A 444 0.95 8.55 -2.94
CA ALA A 444 1.03 7.82 -4.20
C ALA A 444 2.06 6.68 -4.12
N SER A 445 1.89 5.68 -4.98
CA SER A 445 2.94 4.69 -5.27
C SER A 445 4.02 5.30 -6.16
N ILE A 446 5.24 4.73 -6.13
CA ILE A 446 6.39 5.05 -7.00
C ILE A 446 7.02 6.42 -6.68
N THR A 447 6.22 7.46 -6.43
CA THR A 447 6.68 8.82 -6.11
C THR A 447 6.14 9.28 -4.77
N THR A 448 6.94 10.08 -4.06
CA THR A 448 6.44 10.91 -2.97
C THR A 448 5.67 12.09 -3.56
N LEU A 449 4.53 12.45 -2.96
CA LEU A 449 3.76 13.62 -3.37
C LEU A 449 4.29 14.88 -2.67
N LEU A 450 4.37 15.98 -3.40
CA LEU A 450 4.74 17.30 -2.91
C LEU A 450 3.54 18.25 -3.03
N TRP A 451 3.30 19.02 -1.97
CA TRP A 451 2.31 20.08 -1.98
C TRP A 451 2.75 21.22 -2.90
N ASN A 452 1.92 21.52 -3.90
CA ASN A 452 2.11 22.64 -4.80
C ASN A 452 1.21 23.80 -4.38
N ILE A 453 1.80 24.85 -3.79
CA ILE A 453 1.09 26.04 -3.29
C ILE A 453 0.26 26.73 -4.38
N PRO A 454 0.80 27.07 -5.58
CA PRO A 454 0.04 27.78 -6.61
C PRO A 454 -1.27 27.08 -7.00
N SER A 455 -1.21 25.76 -7.20
CA SER A 455 -2.35 24.96 -7.66
C SER A 455 -3.19 24.38 -6.54
N LYS A 456 -2.74 24.49 -5.29
CA LYS A 456 -3.37 23.87 -4.11
C LYS A 456 -3.60 22.37 -4.30
N ALA A 457 -2.60 21.68 -4.83
CA ALA A 457 -2.69 20.26 -5.15
C ALA A 457 -1.42 19.51 -4.75
N TRP A 458 -1.57 18.21 -4.54
CA TRP A 458 -0.47 17.27 -4.41
C TRP A 458 -0.03 16.80 -5.80
N THR A 459 1.26 16.89 -6.08
CA THR A 459 1.84 16.46 -7.36
C THR A 459 3.01 15.53 -7.12
N GLY A 460 3.31 14.62 -8.07
CA GLY A 460 4.50 13.79 -7.99
C GLY A 460 5.76 14.63 -7.78
N GLY A 461 6.67 14.22 -6.89
CA GLY A 461 7.90 14.96 -6.59
C GLY A 461 8.92 14.96 -7.73
N ALA A 462 8.85 13.97 -8.62
CA ALA A 462 9.68 13.85 -9.81
C ALA A 462 8.83 13.62 -11.06
N ALA A 463 9.41 13.91 -12.22
CA ALA A 463 8.83 13.60 -13.52
C ALA A 463 8.72 12.08 -13.71
N MET A 464 7.67 11.63 -14.41
CA MET A 464 7.47 10.22 -14.73
C MET A 464 8.36 9.76 -15.90
N ALA A 465 9.65 9.53 -15.64
CA ALA A 465 10.68 9.22 -16.65
C ALA A 465 10.78 7.74 -17.07
N ASP A 466 9.71 6.96 -16.87
CA ASP A 466 9.64 5.55 -17.28
C ASP A 466 8.18 5.16 -17.57
N ALA A 467 7.80 5.05 -18.84
CA ALA A 467 6.45 4.68 -19.26
C ALA A 467 6.10 3.23 -18.95
N SER A 468 7.06 2.35 -18.70
CA SER A 468 6.76 0.96 -18.32
C SER A 468 6.32 0.88 -16.86
N LEU A 469 6.86 1.75 -16.00
CA LEU A 469 6.54 1.79 -14.56
C LEU A 469 5.39 2.74 -14.23
N ASN A 470 5.32 3.92 -14.85
CA ASN A 470 4.45 5.00 -14.41
C ASN A 470 3.01 4.95 -14.95
N LYS A 471 2.71 4.03 -15.88
CA LYS A 471 1.37 3.90 -16.48
C LYS A 471 0.28 3.55 -15.48
N ARG A 472 0.63 3.00 -14.31
CA ARG A 472 -0.32 2.66 -13.25
C ARG A 472 0.21 3.16 -11.93
N MET A 473 -0.49 4.13 -11.33
CA MET A 473 -0.15 4.66 -10.01
C MET A 473 -1.34 4.50 -9.08
N THR A 474 -1.07 3.99 -7.88
CA THR A 474 -2.04 3.95 -6.81
C THR A 474 -2.01 5.27 -6.06
N VAL A 475 -3.19 5.78 -5.70
CA VAL A 475 -3.39 6.94 -4.85
C VAL A 475 -4.16 6.50 -3.61
N ARG A 476 -3.67 6.90 -2.44
CA ARG A 476 -4.38 6.79 -1.15
C ARG A 476 -4.77 8.18 -0.69
N LEU A 477 -6.02 8.36 -0.29
CA LEU A 477 -6.51 9.61 0.28
C LEU A 477 -6.70 9.49 1.79
N GLY A 478 -6.52 10.59 2.51
CA GLY A 478 -6.74 10.65 3.95
C GLY A 478 -8.20 10.38 4.36
N PRO A 479 -8.46 9.97 5.61
CA PRO A 479 -9.82 9.67 6.09
C PRO A 479 -10.77 10.87 5.95
N SER A 480 -10.26 12.09 6.15
CA SER A 480 -11.02 13.35 6.12
C SER A 480 -11.27 13.92 4.71
N VAL A 481 -10.75 13.28 3.66
CA VAL A 481 -10.95 13.71 2.26
C VAL A 481 -12.30 13.17 1.76
N ALA A 482 -13.28 14.04 1.52
CA ALA A 482 -14.59 13.63 1.04
C ALA A 482 -14.68 13.57 -0.50
N PHE A 483 -13.95 14.44 -1.21
CA PHE A 483 -13.88 14.42 -2.67
C PHE A 483 -12.43 14.60 -3.13
N ALA A 484 -12.12 14.11 -4.32
CA ALA A 484 -10.81 14.31 -4.93
C ALA A 484 -10.86 14.50 -6.44
N GLN A 485 -9.94 15.32 -6.96
CA GLN A 485 -9.52 15.29 -8.35
C GLN A 485 -8.31 14.35 -8.45
N ILE A 486 -8.37 13.35 -9.33
CA ILE A 486 -7.28 12.38 -9.55
C ILE A 486 -6.98 12.34 -11.05
N GLY A 487 -5.76 12.70 -11.43
CA GLY A 487 -5.41 12.87 -12.83
C GLY A 487 -3.93 13.02 -13.12
N ILE A 488 -3.63 13.57 -14.30
CA ILE A 488 -2.28 13.84 -14.78
C ILE A 488 -2.17 15.29 -15.25
N VAL A 489 -1.02 15.90 -15.00
CA VAL A 489 -0.63 17.23 -15.48
C VAL A 489 0.72 17.18 -16.20
N GLY A 490 1.00 18.11 -17.11
CA GLY A 490 2.31 18.21 -17.76
C GLY A 490 3.44 18.54 -16.78
N PHE A 491 3.25 19.59 -15.99
CA PHE A 491 4.12 20.21 -14.97
C PHE A 491 5.57 20.49 -15.40
N ASP A 492 6.34 19.45 -15.69
CA ASP A 492 7.75 19.52 -16.11
C ASP A 492 7.92 19.85 -17.60
N GLY A 493 6.82 19.87 -18.34
CA GLY A 493 6.82 20.12 -19.77
C GLY A 493 5.48 19.77 -20.39
N GLN A 494 5.42 19.88 -21.71
CA GLN A 494 4.25 19.50 -22.48
C GLN A 494 4.10 17.97 -22.54
N ILE A 495 2.89 17.46 -22.42
CA ILE A 495 2.58 16.03 -22.56
C ILE A 495 1.45 15.80 -23.55
N GLU A 496 1.51 14.72 -24.33
CA GLU A 496 0.44 14.34 -25.25
C GLU A 496 -0.34 13.15 -24.69
N VAL A 497 -1.50 13.41 -24.10
CA VAL A 497 -2.33 12.39 -23.45
C VAL A 497 -3.20 11.69 -24.50
N GLU A 498 -3.23 10.36 -24.48
CA GLU A 498 -4.04 9.52 -25.36
C GLU A 498 -5.28 8.95 -24.64
N ALA A 499 -5.11 8.45 -23.42
CA ALA A 499 -6.18 7.80 -22.67
C ALA A 499 -5.99 7.93 -21.14
N LEU A 500 -7.12 7.91 -20.42
CA LEU A 500 -7.17 7.94 -18.96
C LEU A 500 -8.21 6.96 -18.43
N ARG A 501 -7.87 6.23 -17.35
CA ARG A 501 -8.77 5.30 -16.66
C ARG A 501 -8.55 5.41 -15.16
N LEU A 502 -9.63 5.29 -14.40
CA LEU A 502 -9.61 5.23 -12.95
C LEU A 502 -10.19 3.91 -12.49
N TYR A 503 -9.44 3.21 -11.66
CA TYR A 503 -9.86 1.98 -11.01
C TYR A 503 -9.99 2.19 -9.50
N GLY A 504 -10.84 1.41 -8.87
CA GLY A 504 -10.99 1.34 -7.42
C GLY A 504 -10.98 -0.11 -6.93
N LEU A 505 -10.95 -0.26 -5.61
CA LEU A 505 -11.12 -1.56 -4.98
C LEU A 505 -12.56 -2.09 -5.15
N PRO A 506 -12.75 -3.41 -5.28
CA PRO A 506 -14.07 -4.02 -5.54
C PRO A 506 -15.12 -3.79 -4.43
N GLU A 507 -14.71 -3.47 -3.20
CA GLU A 507 -15.61 -3.29 -2.06
C GLU A 507 -16.49 -2.03 -2.14
N ALA A 508 -16.12 -1.04 -2.97
CA ALA A 508 -16.81 0.24 -3.03
C ALA A 508 -17.05 0.69 -4.48
N THR A 509 -18.10 1.49 -4.66
CA THR A 509 -18.51 2.04 -5.97
C THR A 509 -18.68 3.55 -5.88
N PRO A 510 -17.59 4.29 -5.64
CA PRO A 510 -17.65 5.74 -5.50
C PRO A 510 -18.18 6.40 -6.77
N ALA A 511 -18.97 7.46 -6.61
CA ALA A 511 -19.53 8.21 -7.72
C ALA A 511 -18.47 9.09 -8.40
N LEU A 512 -18.53 9.17 -9.73
CA LEU A 512 -17.82 10.19 -10.49
C LEU A 512 -18.74 11.39 -10.68
N LEU A 513 -18.22 12.60 -10.44
CA LEU A 513 -19.03 13.81 -10.36
C LEU A 513 -19.09 14.61 -11.67
N CYS A 514 -18.10 14.46 -12.56
CA CYS A 514 -18.10 15.17 -13.84
C CYS A 514 -19.37 14.85 -14.65
N GLY A 515 -20.08 15.89 -15.08
CA GLY A 515 -21.32 15.81 -15.84
C GLY A 515 -22.57 15.59 -14.99
N THR A 516 -22.44 15.58 -13.66
CA THR A 516 -23.60 15.59 -12.76
C THR A 516 -24.08 17.03 -12.51
N PRO A 517 -25.32 17.24 -12.08
CA PRO A 517 -25.79 18.57 -11.65
C PRO A 517 -24.94 19.19 -10.52
N ALA A 518 -24.34 18.35 -9.66
CA ALA A 518 -23.47 18.82 -8.58
C ALA A 518 -22.11 19.34 -9.09
N LEU A 519 -21.65 18.85 -10.24
CA LEU A 519 -20.44 19.33 -10.89
C LEU A 519 -20.58 19.27 -12.42
N PRO A 520 -21.20 20.29 -13.04
CA PRO A 520 -21.52 20.34 -14.47
C PRO A 520 -20.28 20.65 -15.35
N VAL A 521 -19.17 19.97 -15.07
CA VAL A 521 -17.89 20.01 -15.81
C VAL A 521 -17.64 18.66 -16.47
N GLY A 522 -16.87 18.62 -17.54
CA GLY A 522 -16.69 17.41 -18.34
C GLY A 522 -17.96 17.00 -19.08
N GLN A 523 -18.85 17.95 -19.40
CA GLN A 523 -20.07 17.69 -20.17
C GLN A 523 -20.17 18.60 -21.39
N ARG A 524 -20.78 18.07 -22.46
CA ARG A 524 -21.00 18.78 -23.72
C ARG A 524 -22.39 19.43 -23.81
N GLU A 525 -23.35 18.98 -23.01
CA GLU A 525 -24.75 19.40 -23.10
C GLU A 525 -25.10 20.24 -21.88
N PHE A 526 -25.76 21.37 -22.12
CA PHE A 526 -26.28 22.25 -21.10
C PHE A 526 -27.72 22.58 -21.46
N ALA A 527 -28.61 22.61 -20.48
CA ALA A 527 -30.01 22.88 -20.71
C ALA A 527 -30.61 23.72 -19.59
N ALA A 528 -31.68 24.44 -19.91
CA ALA A 528 -32.51 25.16 -18.97
C ALA A 528 -33.97 25.10 -19.42
N GLU A 529 -34.88 25.26 -18.47
CA GLU A 529 -36.31 25.37 -18.74
C GLU A 529 -36.85 26.66 -18.14
N VAL A 530 -37.70 27.36 -18.89
CA VAL A 530 -38.36 28.59 -18.44
C VAL A 530 -39.82 28.58 -18.84
N ALA A 531 -40.68 29.26 -18.09
CA ALA A 531 -42.03 29.55 -18.56
C ALA A 531 -41.97 30.69 -19.59
N TRP A 532 -42.64 30.52 -20.73
CA TRP A 532 -42.79 31.57 -21.73
C TRP A 532 -44.27 31.78 -22.04
N ASP A 533 -44.76 32.98 -21.70
CA ASP A 533 -46.03 33.49 -22.21
C ASP A 533 -45.78 34.15 -23.56
N LEU A 534 -46.18 33.48 -24.63
CA LEU A 534 -45.94 33.97 -25.99
C LEU A 534 -47.01 35.04 -26.30
N PRO A 535 -46.61 36.29 -26.62
CA PRO A 535 -47.59 37.29 -26.99
C PRO A 535 -48.33 36.86 -28.25
N SER A 536 -49.58 37.31 -28.42
CA SER A 536 -50.34 37.06 -29.64
C SER A 536 -49.55 37.54 -30.88
N LEU A 537 -49.18 36.60 -31.75
CA LEU A 537 -48.34 36.85 -32.92
C LEU A 537 -49.20 37.00 -34.18
N ALA A 538 -49.22 38.19 -34.77
CA ALA A 538 -49.80 38.41 -36.11
C ALA A 538 -49.06 37.59 -37.20
N PRO A 539 -49.65 37.38 -38.39
CA PRO A 539 -48.98 36.71 -39.50
C PRO A 539 -47.57 37.27 -39.77
N GLY A 540 -46.56 36.40 -39.75
CA GLY A 540 -45.16 36.76 -39.96
C GLY A 540 -44.44 37.43 -38.78
N ALA A 541 -45.14 37.75 -37.68
CA ALA A 541 -44.55 38.38 -36.50
C ALA A 541 -43.63 37.43 -35.72
N THR A 542 -42.66 38.03 -35.02
CA THR A 542 -41.67 37.30 -34.21
C THR A 542 -41.66 37.78 -32.78
N SER A 543 -41.49 36.85 -31.83
CA SER A 543 -41.17 37.14 -30.43
C SER A 543 -39.80 36.56 -30.08
N LEU A 544 -39.04 37.26 -29.23
CA LEU A 544 -37.72 36.86 -28.78
C LEU A 544 -37.73 36.67 -27.27
N LEU A 545 -37.07 35.62 -26.80
CA LEU A 545 -36.79 35.39 -25.39
C LEU A 545 -35.33 35.00 -25.20
N ASP A 546 -34.65 35.70 -24.29
CA ASP A 546 -33.30 35.35 -23.87
C ASP A 546 -33.39 34.42 -22.65
N VAL A 547 -32.87 33.20 -22.80
CA VAL A 547 -32.89 32.15 -21.77
C VAL A 547 -31.48 31.97 -21.22
N THR A 548 -31.37 32.03 -19.89
CA THR A 548 -30.10 31.74 -19.21
C THR A 548 -29.82 30.24 -19.23
N VAL A 549 -28.79 29.84 -19.98
CA VAL A 549 -28.28 28.47 -20.03
C VAL A 549 -26.82 28.49 -19.59
N THR A 550 -26.56 28.28 -18.30
CA THR A 550 -25.21 28.31 -17.71
C THR A 550 -24.29 27.31 -18.42
N GLY A 551 -23.16 27.80 -18.94
CA GLY A 551 -22.20 27.03 -19.74
C GLY A 551 -22.31 27.24 -21.25
N ALA A 552 -23.39 27.86 -21.74
CA ALA A 552 -23.54 28.24 -23.14
C ALA A 552 -22.47 29.27 -23.56
N ARG A 553 -21.93 29.09 -24.76
CA ARG A 553 -20.94 29.97 -25.38
C ARG A 553 -21.33 30.24 -26.83
N GLN A 554 -20.87 31.37 -27.36
CA GLN A 554 -21.09 31.71 -28.77
C GLN A 554 -20.54 30.61 -29.69
N GLY A 555 -21.33 30.24 -30.70
CA GLY A 555 -21.00 29.17 -31.64
C GLY A 555 -21.27 27.75 -31.13
N ASP A 556 -21.94 27.60 -29.99
CA ASP A 556 -22.57 26.33 -29.61
C ASP A 556 -23.79 26.03 -30.49
N LEU A 557 -24.11 24.75 -30.65
CA LEU A 557 -25.33 24.33 -31.32
C LEU A 557 -26.49 24.49 -30.35
N ALA A 558 -27.43 25.37 -30.63
CA ALA A 558 -28.58 25.62 -29.77
C ALA A 558 -29.85 25.00 -30.36
N GLN A 559 -30.73 24.51 -29.49
CA GLN A 559 -32.06 23.99 -29.84
C GLN A 559 -33.07 24.42 -28.78
N ALA A 560 -34.32 24.62 -29.20
CA ALA A 560 -35.42 24.97 -28.32
C ALA A 560 -36.65 24.11 -28.64
N ALA A 561 -37.40 23.75 -27.62
CA ALA A 561 -38.65 23.03 -27.73
C ALA A 561 -39.67 23.64 -26.77
N LEU A 562 -40.90 23.83 -27.23
CA LEU A 562 -42.01 24.32 -26.41
C LEU A 562 -42.92 23.15 -26.05
N ALA A 563 -43.28 23.03 -24.77
CA ALA A 563 -44.22 22.03 -24.26
C ALA A 563 -45.69 22.38 -24.60
N SER A 564 -45.95 22.79 -25.84
CA SER A 564 -47.28 23.12 -26.38
C SER A 564 -47.31 22.88 -27.90
N SER A 565 -48.50 22.81 -28.49
CA SER A 565 -48.65 22.63 -29.93
C SER A 565 -48.26 23.90 -30.69
N THR A 566 -47.13 23.85 -31.39
CA THR A 566 -46.59 24.99 -32.18
C THR A 566 -47.09 24.97 -33.63
N ARG A 567 -48.32 24.52 -33.91
CA ARG A 567 -48.84 24.22 -35.26
C ARG A 567 -48.56 25.29 -36.34
N PHE A 568 -48.35 26.56 -35.97
CA PHE A 568 -47.93 27.64 -36.86
C PHE A 568 -46.78 28.51 -36.30
N VAL A 569 -46.04 28.02 -35.30
CA VAL A 569 -44.91 28.70 -34.68
C VAL A 569 -43.64 27.94 -34.98
N GLU A 570 -42.72 28.58 -35.70
CA GLU A 570 -41.34 28.12 -35.89
C GLU A 570 -40.48 28.59 -34.72
N LEU A 571 -39.66 27.70 -34.17
CA LEU A 571 -38.71 28.00 -33.10
C LEU A 571 -37.28 27.90 -33.63
N ASP A 572 -36.54 28.99 -33.54
CA ASP A 572 -35.10 29.01 -33.75
C ASP A 572 -34.39 29.36 -32.44
N ALA A 573 -33.23 28.76 -32.22
CA ALA A 573 -32.38 29.04 -31.07
C ALA A 573 -30.96 29.35 -31.52
N ALA A 574 -30.38 30.40 -30.94
CA ALA A 574 -29.00 30.79 -31.19
C ALA A 574 -28.27 31.03 -29.87
N ALA A 575 -27.05 30.47 -29.75
CA ALA A 575 -26.16 30.80 -28.64
C ALA A 575 -25.69 32.25 -28.77
N TRP A 576 -26.37 33.14 -28.04
CA TRP A 576 -26.34 34.59 -28.26
C TRP A 576 -25.12 35.24 -27.59
N SER A 577 -24.94 34.94 -26.31
CA SER A 577 -23.80 35.41 -25.51
C SER A 577 -23.43 34.35 -24.46
N ASN A 578 -22.45 34.65 -23.62
CA ASN A 578 -22.06 33.75 -22.54
C ASN A 578 -23.24 33.50 -21.61
N ASN A 579 -23.56 32.22 -21.41
CA ASN A 579 -24.68 31.73 -20.61
C ASN A 579 -26.07 32.13 -21.13
N THR A 580 -26.22 32.57 -22.37
CA THR A 580 -27.51 33.02 -22.91
C THR A 580 -27.78 32.44 -24.28
N VAL A 581 -28.96 31.84 -24.41
CA VAL A 581 -29.53 31.42 -25.69
C VAL A 581 -30.70 32.31 -26.02
N ARG A 582 -30.69 32.90 -27.21
CA ARG A 582 -31.83 33.64 -27.74
C ARG A 582 -32.72 32.67 -28.50
N VAL A 583 -33.99 32.59 -28.10
CA VAL A 583 -35.02 31.83 -28.80
C VAL A 583 -35.92 32.80 -29.55
N MET A 584 -36.15 32.52 -30.83
CA MET A 584 -37.12 33.22 -31.66
C MET A 584 -38.31 32.32 -31.90
N ALA A 585 -39.51 32.82 -31.63
CA ALA A 585 -40.76 32.23 -32.09
C ALA A 585 -41.31 33.08 -33.23
N ARG A 586 -41.54 32.46 -34.39
CA ARG A 586 -42.09 33.13 -35.57
C ARG A 586 -43.42 32.51 -35.97
N ASN A 587 -44.45 33.34 -36.14
CA ASN A 587 -45.70 32.88 -36.73
C ASN A 587 -45.53 32.72 -38.25
N ILE A 588 -45.55 31.47 -38.73
CA ILE A 588 -45.44 31.12 -40.15
C ILE A 588 -46.79 31.00 -40.86
N SER A 589 -47.90 31.23 -40.15
CA SER A 589 -49.22 31.31 -40.78
C SER A 589 -49.32 32.57 -41.66
N PRO A 590 -49.79 32.45 -42.92
CA PRO A 590 -49.94 33.59 -43.80
C PRO A 590 -51.15 34.46 -43.47
N THR A 591 -52.09 33.99 -42.65
CA THR A 591 -53.41 34.63 -42.47
C THR A 591 -53.90 34.68 -41.03
N ALA A 592 -53.43 33.81 -40.15
CA ALA A 592 -53.95 33.71 -38.78
C ALA A 592 -53.00 34.33 -37.77
N THR A 593 -53.53 35.18 -36.89
CA THR A 593 -52.89 35.52 -35.62
C THR A 593 -52.93 34.29 -34.72
N PHE A 594 -51.83 33.99 -34.04
CA PHE A 594 -51.72 32.85 -33.14
C PHE A 594 -51.41 33.31 -31.72
N ASP A 595 -52.20 32.84 -30.76
CA ASP A 595 -52.06 33.15 -29.35
C ASP A 595 -51.81 31.85 -28.58
N LEU A 596 -50.68 31.78 -27.89
CA LEU A 596 -50.25 30.62 -27.11
C LEU A 596 -50.18 31.04 -25.66
N GLY A 597 -51.01 30.45 -24.82
CA GLY A 597 -50.86 30.62 -23.38
C GLY A 597 -49.51 30.10 -22.88
N VAL A 598 -49.16 30.50 -21.67
CA VAL A 598 -47.93 30.10 -20.96
C VAL A 598 -47.60 28.62 -21.15
N ALA A 599 -46.40 28.33 -21.66
CA ALA A 599 -45.86 26.99 -21.81
C ALA A 599 -44.42 26.90 -21.32
N THR A 600 -43.97 25.68 -20.99
CA THR A 600 -42.56 25.46 -20.65
C THR A 600 -41.73 25.42 -21.93
N LEU A 601 -40.72 26.28 -22.00
CA LEU A 601 -39.71 26.32 -23.04
C LEU A 601 -38.44 25.61 -22.52
N SER A 602 -38.09 24.49 -23.13
CA SER A 602 -36.84 23.77 -22.88
C SER A 602 -35.80 24.20 -23.92
N VAL A 603 -34.67 24.71 -23.45
CA VAL A 603 -33.57 25.19 -24.29
C VAL A 603 -32.32 24.40 -23.97
N ALA A 604 -31.65 23.89 -24.99
CA ALA A 604 -30.40 23.16 -24.82
C ALA A 604 -29.33 23.67 -25.77
N VAL A 605 -28.08 23.62 -25.30
CA VAL A 605 -26.90 23.85 -26.13
C VAL A 605 -25.98 22.64 -26.07
N ARG A 606 -25.33 22.37 -27.21
CA ARG A 606 -24.37 21.28 -27.38
C ARG A 606 -23.04 21.82 -27.89
N LYS A 607 -21.97 21.50 -27.16
CA LYS A 607 -20.60 21.77 -27.58
C LYS A 607 -20.23 20.93 -28.80
N ARG A 608 -19.55 21.56 -29.75
CA ARG A 608 -19.03 20.88 -30.95
C ARG A 608 -17.88 19.96 -30.58
N ARG A 609 -17.87 18.74 -31.14
CA ARG A 609 -16.66 17.90 -31.12
C ARG A 609 -15.56 18.57 -31.91
N ILE A 610 -14.33 18.21 -31.57
CA ILE A 610 -13.18 18.62 -32.35
C ILE A 610 -13.11 17.74 -33.61
N PRO A 611 -13.23 18.31 -34.82
CA PRO A 611 -13.27 17.57 -36.08
C PRO A 611 -12.09 16.63 -36.27
#